data_AF-A0A1A6GGK3-F1
#
_entry.id   AF-A0A1A6GGK3-F1
#
_cell.length_a   1.000
_cell.length_b   1.000
_cell.length_c   1.000
_cell.angle_alpha   90.00
_cell.angle_beta   90.00
_cell.angle_gamma   90.00
#
_symmetry.space_group_name_H-M   'P 1'
#
loop_
_entity.id
_entity.type
_entity.pdbx_description
1 polymer ?
#
loop_
_entity_poly.entity_id
_entity_poly.type
_entity_poly.pdbx_seq_one_letter_code
_entity_poly.pdbx_strand_id
1 'polypeptide(L)'
;MLPGGTQEARSFPVPKDSHLKLEPVPKPSNCRKKKEKRKQLQEKANIQTLTRAGLRALQAGQTQEALGSFQEAFLLAAKVPSTRDSPALQACAFNLGAAYVETGDPATGLELLLRARPEGKSKGWCRGDQCFNVALAYHALGELTQALHWYRRALGHYQPQGDHGETQAKMGACYQALGWPKQAACSLQEASRAYAHAGQLWDAALAQVAAVRCMLSSGQHGLSDVLQALEESRKLADADRSTDRGLLGPLYNDLGMGYFQLQLFPLAVEAFLQALPLCRQPAEQATVLQNLGMTYNVLGNYQEAQEFHQKAANLYGSVGQRLEQGQSFSGLAFSLSQLGDHRAAWDSYLHALQAAQDTGDMKGQWQACEGLGAAAATLGQHDQALKYYKQALAQCQHEPGSVRERLVAKLVDAMRTFLTQERLAQAHILVI
;
A
#
# COMPACT_ATOMS: atom_id res chain seq x y z
N MET A 1 -79.61 103.55 13.83
CA MET A 1 -80.41 103.07 12.68
C MET A 1 -79.80 101.77 12.18
N LEU A 2 -80.40 100.64 12.57
CA LEU A 2 -80.42 99.40 11.78
C LEU A 2 -81.36 99.62 10.57
N PRO A 3 -81.37 98.83 9.48
CA PRO A 3 -81.27 97.35 9.41
C PRO A 3 -80.31 96.88 8.30
N GLY A 4 -80.03 95.60 8.03
CA GLY A 4 -80.60 94.31 8.40
C GLY A 4 -80.33 93.37 7.20
N GLY A 5 -79.95 92.13 7.47
CA GLY A 5 -79.62 91.15 6.42
C GLY A 5 -79.09 89.85 7.00
N THR A 6 -79.99 89.09 7.62
CA THR A 6 -79.85 87.74 8.15
C THR A 6 -80.03 86.67 7.06
N GLN A 7 -79.31 85.54 7.20
CA GLN A 7 -79.59 84.13 6.82
C GLN A 7 -78.30 83.48 6.29
N GLU A 8 -77.89 82.26 6.63
CA GLU A 8 -78.48 81.20 7.45
C GLU A 8 -77.37 80.22 7.85
N ALA A 9 -77.49 79.64 9.03
CA ALA A 9 -76.62 78.59 9.53
C ALA A 9 -76.94 77.24 8.87
N ARG A 10 -75.91 76.48 8.49
CA ARG A 10 -75.97 75.01 8.43
C ARG A 10 -74.78 74.44 9.20
N SER A 11 -75.13 73.87 10.35
CA SER A 11 -74.28 73.08 11.23
C SER A 11 -73.83 71.79 10.53
N PHE A 12 -72.53 71.52 10.54
CA PHE A 12 -71.98 70.19 10.25
C PHE A 12 -71.52 69.52 11.56
N PRO A 13 -71.72 68.19 11.71
CA PRO A 13 -71.56 67.49 12.96
C PRO A 13 -70.09 67.26 13.29
N VAL A 14 -69.77 67.28 14.58
CA VAL A 14 -68.51 66.75 15.15
C VAL A 14 -68.69 65.25 15.40
N PRO A 15 -67.82 64.37 14.85
CA PRO A 15 -67.68 63.01 15.36
C PRO A 15 -66.28 62.80 15.96
N LYS A 16 -66.29 62.68 17.29
CA LYS A 16 -65.57 61.73 18.17
C LYS A 16 -64.18 61.24 17.74
N ASP A 17 -63.23 61.49 18.63
CA ASP A 17 -61.93 60.83 18.73
C ASP A 17 -62.04 59.31 18.55
N SER A 18 -61.53 58.82 17.44
CA SER A 18 -61.21 57.41 17.24
C SER A 18 -59.70 57.25 17.32
N HIS A 19 -59.22 56.52 18.34
CA HIS A 19 -57.84 56.06 18.45
C HIS A 19 -57.38 55.40 17.15
N LEU A 20 -56.57 56.10 16.36
CA LEU A 20 -55.79 55.53 15.27
C LEU A 20 -54.69 54.65 15.87
N LYS A 21 -54.94 53.34 15.94
CA LYS A 21 -53.86 52.35 15.98
C LYS A 21 -53.05 52.53 14.70
N LEU A 22 -51.81 53.02 14.84
CA LEU A 22 -50.79 52.98 13.81
C LEU A 22 -50.58 51.51 13.41
N GLU A 23 -51.16 51.09 12.28
CA GLU A 23 -50.70 49.86 11.63
C GLU A 23 -49.25 50.05 11.17
N PRO A 24 -48.36 49.06 11.37
CA PRO A 24 -46.99 49.18 10.89
C PRO A 24 -46.99 49.16 9.37
N VAL A 25 -46.61 50.29 8.77
CA VAL A 25 -46.35 50.44 7.33
C VAL A 25 -45.49 49.26 6.84
N PRO A 26 -45.93 48.48 5.84
CA PRO A 26 -45.11 47.40 5.30
C PRO A 26 -43.87 48.02 4.65
N LYS A 27 -42.68 47.73 5.19
CA LYS A 27 -41.40 48.15 4.60
C LYS A 27 -41.40 47.81 3.10
N PRO A 28 -40.98 48.74 2.22
CA PRO A 28 -41.07 48.53 0.77
C PRO A 28 -40.30 47.27 0.39
N SER A 29 -40.97 46.37 -0.33
CA SER A 29 -40.51 45.03 -0.72
C SER A 29 -39.09 45.03 -1.33
N ASN A 30 -38.69 46.15 -1.94
CA ASN A 30 -37.38 46.35 -2.57
C ASN A 30 -36.22 46.46 -1.56
N CYS A 31 -36.46 47.00 -0.35
CA CYS A 31 -35.45 47.14 0.69
C CYS A 31 -35.15 45.80 1.38
N ARG A 32 -36.18 44.96 1.58
CA ARG A 32 -36.03 43.58 2.06
C ARG A 32 -35.24 42.72 1.07
N LYS A 33 -35.57 42.77 -0.22
CA LYS A 33 -34.84 42.06 -1.29
C LYS A 33 -33.37 42.47 -1.40
N LYS A 34 -33.04 43.76 -1.26
CA LYS A 34 -31.64 44.24 -1.22
C LYS A 34 -30.88 43.73 0.00
N LYS A 35 -31.50 43.73 1.19
CA LYS A 35 -30.87 43.22 2.43
C LYS A 35 -30.62 41.72 2.37
N GLU A 36 -31.56 40.97 1.81
CA GLU A 36 -31.48 39.52 1.60
C GLU A 36 -30.39 39.15 0.58
N LYS A 37 -30.31 39.87 -0.54
CA LYS A 37 -29.22 39.70 -1.53
C LYS A 37 -27.84 40.00 -0.93
N ARG A 38 -27.71 41.03 -0.09
CA ARG A 38 -26.45 41.36 0.61
C ARG A 38 -26.06 40.28 1.62
N LYS A 39 -27.03 39.69 2.32
CA LYS A 39 -26.81 38.56 3.24
C LYS A 39 -26.34 37.31 2.50
N GLN A 40 -26.96 36.97 1.36
CA GLN A 40 -26.54 35.85 0.51
C GLN A 40 -25.12 36.02 -0.05
N LEU A 41 -24.76 37.25 -0.46
CA LEU A 41 -23.39 37.57 -0.90
C LEU A 41 -22.36 37.40 0.22
N GLN A 42 -22.69 37.82 1.43
CA GLN A 42 -21.82 37.65 2.61
C GLN A 42 -21.65 36.16 2.97
N GLU A 43 -22.73 35.39 2.97
CA GLU A 43 -22.68 33.94 3.25
C GLU A 43 -21.84 33.20 2.21
N LYS A 44 -21.97 33.54 0.92
CA LYS A 44 -21.12 32.99 -0.15
C LYS A 44 -19.64 33.33 0.05
N ALA A 45 -19.32 34.56 0.46
CA ALA A 45 -17.96 34.97 0.75
C ALA A 45 -17.38 34.20 1.95
N ASN A 46 -18.18 34.00 3.01
CA ASN A 46 -17.77 33.25 4.19
C ASN A 46 -17.49 31.78 3.84
N ILE A 47 -18.35 31.13 3.05
CA ILE A 47 -18.14 29.77 2.56
C ILE A 47 -16.81 29.68 1.80
N GLN A 48 -16.53 30.61 0.89
CA GLN A 48 -15.28 30.64 0.13
C GLN A 48 -14.04 30.82 1.04
N THR A 49 -14.14 31.66 2.07
CA THR A 49 -13.06 31.85 3.04
C THR A 49 -12.77 30.58 3.82
N LEU A 50 -13.80 29.90 4.33
CA LEU A 50 -13.67 28.64 5.06
C LEU A 50 -13.12 27.53 4.17
N THR A 51 -13.60 27.41 2.92
CA THR A 51 -13.05 26.44 1.96
C THR A 51 -11.57 26.68 1.70
N ARG A 52 -11.13 27.95 1.54
CA ARG A 52 -9.71 28.27 1.38
C ARG A 52 -8.89 27.99 2.63
N ALA A 53 -9.45 28.25 3.82
CA ALA A 53 -8.80 27.91 5.09
C ALA A 53 -8.60 26.40 5.20
N GLY A 54 -9.62 25.60 4.90
CA GLY A 54 -9.51 24.14 4.91
C GLY A 54 -8.48 23.60 3.92
N LEU A 55 -8.44 24.14 2.69
CA LEU A 55 -7.42 23.76 1.70
C LEU A 55 -5.99 24.11 2.15
N ARG A 56 -5.80 25.27 2.79
CA ARG A 56 -4.49 25.65 3.35
C ARG A 56 -4.08 24.75 4.51
N ALA A 57 -5.02 24.40 5.39
CA ALA A 57 -4.77 23.49 6.49
C ALA A 57 -4.38 22.09 5.97
N LEU A 58 -5.03 21.58 4.91
CA LEU A 58 -4.60 20.35 4.23
C LEU A 58 -3.18 20.46 3.68
N GLN A 59 -2.85 21.56 2.99
CA GLN A 59 -1.49 21.81 2.49
C GLN A 59 -0.44 21.88 3.61
N ALA A 60 -0.85 22.29 4.82
CA ALA A 60 -0.01 22.32 6.01
C ALA A 60 0.00 21.00 6.82
N GLY A 61 -0.72 19.95 6.36
CA GLY A 61 -0.84 18.67 7.08
C GLY A 61 -1.74 18.74 8.32
N GLN A 62 -2.47 19.82 8.54
CA GLN A 62 -3.36 20.05 9.69
C GLN A 62 -4.76 19.49 9.40
N THR A 63 -4.86 18.16 9.34
CA THR A 63 -6.07 17.46 8.89
C THR A 63 -7.32 17.75 9.74
N GLN A 64 -7.17 17.89 11.05
CA GLN A 64 -8.29 18.22 11.95
C GLN A 64 -8.80 19.66 11.75
N GLU A 65 -7.90 20.62 11.53
CA GLU A 65 -8.27 22.01 11.26
C GLU A 65 -8.94 22.14 9.88
N ALA A 66 -8.45 21.38 8.90
CA ALA A 66 -9.08 21.28 7.59
C ALA A 66 -10.51 20.74 7.69
N LEU A 67 -10.69 19.65 8.41
CA LEU A 67 -11.99 19.01 8.62
C LEU A 67 -12.99 19.98 9.28
N GLY A 68 -12.58 20.67 10.36
CA GLY A 68 -13.40 21.69 11.01
C GLY A 68 -13.81 22.82 10.05
N SER A 69 -12.86 23.34 9.28
CA SER A 69 -13.12 24.38 8.28
C SER A 69 -14.12 23.93 7.21
N PHE A 70 -14.00 22.70 6.71
CA PHE A 70 -14.93 22.15 5.72
C PHE A 70 -16.31 21.84 6.30
N GLN A 71 -16.39 21.36 7.54
CA GLN A 71 -17.67 21.14 8.24
C GLN A 71 -18.43 22.46 8.39
N GLU A 72 -17.76 23.53 8.83
CA GLU A 72 -18.38 24.85 8.95
C GLU A 72 -18.85 25.37 7.58
N ALA A 73 -18.02 25.25 6.54
CA ALA A 73 -18.39 25.65 5.18
C ALA A 73 -19.63 24.90 4.68
N PHE A 74 -19.69 23.58 4.90
CA PHE A 74 -20.81 22.74 4.52
C PHE A 74 -22.10 23.10 5.28
N LEU A 75 -22.01 23.30 6.60
CA LEU A 75 -23.15 23.70 7.43
C LEU A 75 -23.70 25.07 7.01
N LEU A 76 -22.84 26.03 6.71
CA LEU A 76 -23.26 27.33 6.19
C LEU A 76 -23.93 27.19 4.83
N ALA A 77 -23.37 26.39 3.92
CA ALA A 77 -23.95 26.13 2.60
C ALA A 77 -25.32 25.42 2.68
N ALA A 78 -25.52 24.54 3.66
CA ALA A 78 -26.77 23.79 3.85
C ALA A 78 -27.90 24.63 4.48
N LYS A 79 -27.56 25.67 5.26
CA LYS A 79 -28.54 26.55 5.95
C LYS A 79 -29.21 27.56 5.02
N VAL A 80 -28.68 27.81 3.83
CA VAL A 80 -29.24 28.81 2.90
C VAL A 80 -30.42 28.19 2.13
N PRO A 81 -31.66 28.71 2.23
CA PRO A 81 -32.83 28.08 1.61
C PRO A 81 -32.76 28.01 0.07
N SER A 82 -32.04 28.95 -0.56
CA SER A 82 -31.83 29.01 -2.01
C SER A 82 -30.74 28.07 -2.53
N THR A 83 -30.10 27.26 -1.68
CA THR A 83 -28.93 26.44 -2.03
C THR A 83 -29.11 24.93 -1.86
N ARG A 84 -30.34 24.44 -1.62
CA ARG A 84 -30.66 23.01 -1.42
C ARG A 84 -30.12 22.09 -2.53
N ASP A 85 -29.88 22.60 -3.73
CA ASP A 85 -29.19 21.94 -4.84
C ASP A 85 -28.18 22.88 -5.54
N SER A 86 -27.43 23.67 -4.76
CA SER A 86 -26.46 24.61 -5.35
C SER A 86 -25.11 23.95 -5.66
N PRO A 87 -24.39 24.43 -6.69
CA PRO A 87 -22.99 24.07 -6.93
C PRO A 87 -22.07 24.35 -5.72
N ALA A 88 -22.41 25.33 -4.88
CA ALA A 88 -21.65 25.65 -3.68
C ALA A 88 -21.79 24.56 -2.60
N LEU A 89 -23.01 24.05 -2.39
CA LEU A 89 -23.25 22.94 -1.47
C LEU A 89 -22.59 21.66 -1.97
N GLN A 90 -22.64 21.39 -3.28
CA GLN A 90 -21.95 20.25 -3.90
C GLN A 90 -20.43 20.33 -3.71
N ALA A 91 -19.81 21.49 -3.95
CA ALA A 91 -18.38 21.68 -3.73
C ALA A 91 -17.99 21.53 -2.26
N CYS A 92 -18.81 22.01 -1.32
CA CYS A 92 -18.55 21.81 0.12
C CYS A 92 -18.70 20.34 0.51
N ALA A 93 -19.71 19.64 -0.03
CA ALA A 93 -19.91 18.20 0.19
C ALA A 93 -18.72 17.40 -0.33
N PHE A 94 -18.22 17.73 -1.52
CA PHE A 94 -17.04 17.09 -2.10
C PHE A 94 -15.80 17.26 -1.23
N ASN A 95 -15.45 18.51 -0.87
CA ASN A 95 -14.24 18.77 -0.07
C ASN A 95 -14.32 18.12 1.32
N LEU A 96 -15.48 18.20 1.97
CA LEU A 96 -15.68 17.56 3.25
C LEU A 96 -15.63 16.03 3.14
N GLY A 97 -16.24 15.47 2.10
CA GLY A 97 -16.23 14.03 1.85
C GLY A 97 -14.83 13.50 1.60
N ALA A 98 -14.04 14.17 0.75
CA ALA A 98 -12.63 13.84 0.53
C ALA A 98 -11.81 13.92 1.83
N ALA A 99 -12.01 14.97 2.63
CA ALA A 99 -11.33 15.11 3.92
C ALA A 99 -11.68 13.97 4.91
N TYR A 100 -12.93 13.48 4.93
CA TYR A 100 -13.30 12.33 5.75
C TYR A 100 -12.64 11.03 5.29
N VAL A 101 -12.55 10.80 3.97
CA VAL A 101 -11.83 9.63 3.43
C VAL A 101 -10.37 9.65 3.87
N GLU A 102 -9.70 10.80 3.71
CA GLU A 102 -8.28 10.97 4.09
C GLU A 102 -8.03 10.85 5.60
N THR A 103 -9.02 11.20 6.43
CA THR A 103 -8.90 11.13 7.90
C THR A 103 -9.36 9.82 8.52
N GLY A 104 -9.76 8.84 7.69
CA GLY A 104 -10.09 7.49 8.14
C GLY A 104 -11.57 7.22 8.44
N ASP A 105 -12.49 8.08 7.96
CA ASP A 105 -13.93 7.81 7.96
C ASP A 105 -14.48 7.76 6.50
N PRO A 106 -14.15 6.69 5.75
CA PRO A 106 -14.53 6.61 4.35
C PRO A 106 -16.04 6.39 4.15
N ALA A 107 -16.78 5.93 5.17
CA ALA A 107 -18.23 5.74 5.08
C ALA A 107 -18.96 7.09 5.04
N THR A 108 -18.68 7.98 5.99
CA THR A 108 -19.20 9.35 5.99
C THR A 108 -18.69 10.12 4.76
N GLY A 109 -17.42 9.91 4.42
CA GLY A 109 -16.82 10.48 3.23
C GLY A 109 -17.57 10.13 1.94
N LEU A 110 -17.88 8.85 1.74
CA LEU A 110 -18.61 8.36 0.59
C LEU A 110 -20.01 8.97 0.47
N GLU A 111 -20.77 9.06 1.56
CA GLU A 111 -22.10 9.67 1.56
C GLU A 111 -22.06 11.12 1.04
N LEU A 112 -21.09 11.90 1.55
CA LEU A 112 -20.90 13.28 1.17
C LEU A 112 -20.40 13.46 -0.28
N LEU A 113 -19.50 12.58 -0.73
CA LEU A 113 -19.01 12.56 -2.11
C LEU A 113 -20.13 12.25 -3.11
N LEU A 114 -20.99 11.27 -2.81
CA LEU A 114 -22.16 10.96 -3.65
C LEU A 114 -23.17 12.12 -3.66
N ARG A 115 -23.35 12.80 -2.52
CA ARG A 115 -24.18 14.01 -2.40
C ARG A 115 -23.66 15.17 -3.25
N ALA A 116 -22.36 15.22 -3.54
CA ALA A 116 -21.77 16.21 -4.43
C ALA A 116 -22.20 16.04 -5.91
N ARG A 117 -22.83 14.91 -6.27
CA ARG A 117 -23.25 14.56 -7.64
C ARG A 117 -22.07 14.57 -8.62
N PRO A 118 -21.13 13.61 -8.51
CA PRO A 118 -19.92 13.51 -9.33
C PRO A 118 -20.15 13.60 -10.86
N GLU A 119 -21.34 13.22 -11.31
CA GLU A 119 -21.71 13.16 -12.73
C GLU A 119 -22.61 14.34 -13.18
N GLY A 120 -22.79 15.35 -12.33
CA GLY A 120 -23.63 16.50 -12.61
C GLY A 120 -23.14 17.38 -13.77
N LYS A 121 -24.05 18.19 -14.34
CA LYS A 121 -23.73 19.28 -15.28
C LYS A 121 -23.19 20.51 -14.54
N SER A 122 -22.21 20.38 -13.65
CA SER A 122 -21.63 21.53 -12.96
C SER A 122 -20.53 22.16 -13.83
N LYS A 123 -20.51 23.50 -13.92
CA LYS A 123 -19.44 24.25 -14.57
C LYS A 123 -18.34 24.50 -13.54
N GLY A 124 -17.15 23.92 -13.72
CA GLY A 124 -15.93 24.36 -13.05
C GLY A 124 -15.10 23.33 -12.27
N TRP A 125 -15.53 22.07 -12.15
CA TRP A 125 -14.74 21.00 -11.51
C TRP A 125 -14.41 19.89 -12.52
N CYS A 126 -13.22 19.29 -12.39
CA CYS A 126 -12.88 18.09 -13.15
C CYS A 126 -13.77 16.94 -12.67
N ARG A 127 -14.56 16.38 -13.59
CA ARG A 127 -15.40 15.20 -13.29
C ARG A 127 -14.56 13.98 -12.92
N GLY A 128 -13.33 13.91 -13.41
CA GLY A 128 -12.34 12.90 -13.04
C GLY A 128 -12.12 12.85 -11.54
N ASP A 129 -11.77 13.99 -10.93
CA ASP A 129 -11.42 14.07 -9.50
C ASP A 129 -12.58 13.67 -8.59
N GLN A 130 -13.81 14.01 -8.99
CA GLN A 130 -14.99 13.61 -8.24
C GLN A 130 -15.21 12.10 -8.29
N CYS A 131 -15.06 11.48 -9.46
CA CYS A 131 -15.12 10.03 -9.60
C CYS A 131 -13.97 9.34 -8.87
N PHE A 132 -12.76 9.89 -8.95
CA PHE A 132 -11.56 9.36 -8.30
C PHE A 132 -11.70 9.33 -6.77
N ASN A 133 -12.19 10.40 -6.16
CA ASN A 133 -12.40 10.43 -4.70
C ASN A 133 -13.51 9.48 -4.24
N VAL A 134 -14.57 9.31 -5.03
CA VAL A 134 -15.58 8.27 -4.76
C VAL A 134 -14.95 6.87 -4.83
N ALA A 135 -14.07 6.64 -5.80
CA ALA A 135 -13.33 5.39 -5.92
C ALA A 135 -12.40 5.16 -4.71
N LEU A 136 -11.69 6.18 -4.24
CA LEU A 136 -10.87 6.11 -3.02
C LEU A 136 -11.71 5.73 -1.80
N ALA A 137 -12.92 6.29 -1.64
CA ALA A 137 -13.81 5.95 -0.54
C ALA A 137 -14.23 4.47 -0.57
N TYR A 138 -14.65 3.96 -1.74
CA TYR A 138 -14.96 2.53 -1.89
C TYR A 138 -13.74 1.64 -1.68
N HIS A 139 -12.56 2.07 -2.14
CA HIS A 139 -11.30 1.34 -1.91
C HIS A 139 -11.01 1.23 -0.41
N ALA A 140 -11.09 2.34 0.33
CA ALA A 140 -10.87 2.36 1.77
C ALA A 140 -11.91 1.51 2.55
N LEU A 141 -13.12 1.35 2.01
CA LEU A 141 -14.15 0.46 2.57
C LEU A 141 -13.93 -1.04 2.23
N GLY A 142 -12.97 -1.37 1.37
CA GLY A 142 -12.74 -2.74 0.89
C GLY A 142 -13.71 -3.17 -0.23
N GLU A 143 -14.55 -2.27 -0.73
CA GLU A 143 -15.51 -2.51 -1.80
C GLU A 143 -14.83 -2.37 -3.18
N LEU A 144 -13.85 -3.25 -3.43
CA LEU A 144 -12.89 -3.11 -4.53
C LEU A 144 -13.51 -3.10 -5.93
N THR A 145 -14.63 -3.82 -6.14
CA THR A 145 -15.32 -3.84 -7.44
C THR A 145 -16.01 -2.51 -7.75
N GLN A 146 -16.57 -1.85 -6.72
CA GLN A 146 -17.11 -0.50 -6.84
C GLN A 146 -15.99 0.51 -7.05
N ALA A 147 -14.88 0.39 -6.32
CA ALA A 147 -13.70 1.24 -6.51
C ALA A 147 -13.22 1.20 -7.97
N LEU A 148 -13.03 0.00 -8.53
CA LEU A 148 -12.64 -0.19 -9.94
C LEU A 148 -13.61 0.44 -10.92
N HIS A 149 -14.92 0.32 -10.68
CA HIS A 149 -15.94 0.94 -11.52
C HIS A 149 -15.81 2.47 -11.54
N TRP A 150 -15.60 3.09 -10.38
CA TRP A 150 -15.43 4.54 -10.27
C TRP A 150 -14.08 5.03 -10.79
N TYR A 151 -12.99 4.28 -10.60
CA TYR A 151 -11.71 4.61 -11.23
C TYR A 151 -11.79 4.59 -12.76
N ARG A 152 -12.47 3.62 -13.37
CA ARG A 152 -12.70 3.60 -14.83
C ARG A 152 -13.48 4.82 -15.31
N ARG A 153 -14.45 5.30 -14.52
CA ARG A 153 -15.16 6.57 -14.81
C ARG A 153 -14.21 7.76 -14.73
N ALA A 154 -13.35 7.81 -13.71
CA ALA A 154 -12.35 8.85 -13.57
C ALA A 154 -11.39 8.89 -14.78
N LEU A 155 -10.89 7.73 -15.22
CA LEU A 155 -10.04 7.61 -16.41
C LEU A 155 -10.69 8.16 -17.68
N GLY A 156 -12.01 8.02 -17.84
CA GLY A 156 -12.75 8.59 -18.97
C GLY A 156 -12.69 10.13 -19.03
N HIS A 157 -12.23 10.79 -17.97
CA HIS A 157 -12.07 12.23 -17.88
C HIS A 157 -10.61 12.71 -17.88
N TYR A 158 -9.65 11.82 -17.61
CA TYR A 158 -8.23 12.19 -17.55
C TYR A 158 -7.55 12.04 -18.91
N GLN A 159 -6.69 13.02 -19.23
CA GLN A 159 -5.68 12.84 -20.28
C GLN A 159 -4.60 11.85 -19.78
N PRO A 160 -3.86 11.16 -20.66
CA PRO A 160 -2.83 10.18 -20.27
C PRO A 160 -1.57 10.86 -19.69
N GLN A 161 -1.72 11.56 -18.57
CA GLN A 161 -0.71 12.30 -17.82
C GLN A 161 -1.08 12.26 -16.34
N GLY A 162 -0.09 12.30 -15.42
CA GLY A 162 -0.25 12.55 -13.98
C GLY A 162 -1.37 11.75 -13.31
N ASP A 163 -2.55 12.35 -13.17
CA ASP A 163 -3.77 11.78 -12.58
C ASP A 163 -4.20 10.44 -13.21
N HIS A 164 -3.92 10.24 -14.50
CA HIS A 164 -4.13 8.95 -15.16
C HIS A 164 -3.22 7.88 -14.57
N GLY A 165 -1.96 8.21 -14.31
CA GLY A 165 -0.98 7.31 -13.70
C GLY A 165 -1.41 6.88 -12.31
N GLU A 166 -1.82 7.83 -11.47
CA GLU A 166 -2.31 7.54 -10.12
C GLU A 166 -3.57 6.67 -10.15
N THR A 167 -4.52 6.98 -11.02
CA THR A 167 -5.74 6.19 -11.17
C THR A 167 -5.44 4.75 -11.56
N GLN A 168 -4.54 4.55 -12.53
CA GLN A 168 -4.12 3.22 -12.96
C GLN A 168 -3.36 2.47 -11.85
N ALA A 169 -2.51 3.14 -11.09
CA ALA A 169 -1.80 2.54 -9.96
C ALA A 169 -2.78 2.06 -8.87
N LYS A 170 -3.79 2.87 -8.53
CA LYS A 170 -4.85 2.49 -7.58
C LYS A 170 -5.69 1.33 -8.10
N MET A 171 -6.02 1.31 -9.39
CA MET A 171 -6.70 0.16 -10.02
C MET A 171 -5.84 -1.11 -9.97
N GLY A 172 -4.53 -0.99 -10.21
CA GLY A 172 -3.55 -2.06 -10.06
C GLY A 172 -3.61 -2.68 -8.66
N ALA A 173 -3.60 -1.85 -7.61
CA ALA A 173 -3.72 -2.29 -6.23
C ALA A 173 -5.05 -3.03 -5.97
N CYS A 174 -6.17 -2.52 -6.49
CA CYS A 174 -7.46 -3.23 -6.38
C CYS A 174 -7.42 -4.61 -7.06
N TYR A 175 -6.84 -4.71 -8.25
CA TYR A 175 -6.72 -5.99 -8.95
C TYR A 175 -5.80 -6.97 -8.21
N GLN A 176 -4.70 -6.50 -7.60
CA GLN A 176 -3.86 -7.34 -6.75
C GLN A 176 -4.65 -7.90 -5.57
N ALA A 177 -5.38 -7.05 -4.85
CA ALA A 177 -6.18 -7.44 -3.69
C ALA A 177 -7.33 -8.41 -4.07
N LEU A 178 -7.85 -8.33 -5.30
CA LEU A 178 -8.83 -9.28 -5.84
C LEU A 178 -8.21 -10.60 -6.34
N GLY A 179 -6.88 -10.74 -6.31
CA GLY A 179 -6.19 -11.92 -6.82
C GLY A 179 -6.14 -11.99 -8.35
N TRP A 180 -6.15 -10.85 -9.03
CA TRP A 180 -6.13 -10.73 -10.50
C TRP A 180 -4.79 -10.13 -10.98
N PRO A 181 -3.66 -10.86 -10.84
CA PRO A 181 -2.32 -10.33 -11.08
C PRO A 181 -2.08 -9.91 -12.53
N LYS A 182 -2.78 -10.51 -13.50
CA LYS A 182 -2.68 -10.12 -14.92
C LYS A 182 -3.22 -8.71 -15.15
N GLN A 183 -4.44 -8.44 -14.69
CA GLN A 183 -5.06 -7.12 -14.80
C GLN A 183 -4.27 -6.08 -14.00
N ALA A 184 -3.74 -6.46 -12.83
CA ALA A 184 -2.85 -5.62 -12.06
C ALA A 184 -1.59 -5.22 -12.84
N ALA A 185 -0.91 -6.18 -13.46
CA ALA A 185 0.27 -5.92 -14.29
C ALA A 185 -0.04 -4.94 -15.43
N CYS A 186 -1.13 -5.16 -16.18
CA CYS A 186 -1.52 -4.26 -17.27
C CYS A 186 -1.78 -2.83 -16.77
N SER A 187 -2.57 -2.67 -15.69
CA SER A 187 -2.84 -1.35 -15.12
C SER A 187 -1.57 -0.67 -14.61
N LEU A 188 -0.66 -1.40 -13.97
CA LEU A 188 0.59 -0.83 -13.47
C LEU A 188 1.56 -0.42 -14.61
N GLN A 189 1.57 -1.15 -15.73
CA GLN A 189 2.30 -0.74 -16.94
C GLN A 189 1.70 0.53 -17.55
N GLU A 190 0.37 0.66 -17.57
CA GLU A 190 -0.31 1.88 -18.02
C GLU A 190 0.00 3.06 -17.08
N ALA A 191 0.06 2.80 -15.76
CA ALA A 191 0.48 3.80 -14.77
C ALA A 191 1.91 4.29 -15.03
N SER A 192 2.85 3.34 -15.21
CA SER A 192 4.24 3.63 -15.53
C SER A 192 4.39 4.54 -16.76
N ARG A 193 3.68 4.23 -17.86
CA ARG A 193 3.68 5.05 -19.08
C ARG A 193 3.11 6.46 -18.83
N ALA A 194 2.01 6.57 -18.10
CA ALA A 194 1.38 7.86 -17.81
C ALA A 194 2.28 8.75 -16.92
N TYR A 195 2.96 8.18 -15.94
CA TYR A 195 3.94 8.88 -15.11
C TYR A 195 5.16 9.31 -15.92
N ALA A 196 5.70 8.44 -16.77
CA ALA A 196 6.82 8.77 -17.64
C ALA A 196 6.47 9.94 -18.60
N HIS A 197 5.27 9.94 -19.17
CA HIS A 197 4.77 11.06 -19.99
C HIS A 197 4.64 12.37 -19.22
N ALA A 198 4.36 12.31 -17.92
CA ALA A 198 4.29 13.47 -17.04
C ALA A 198 5.68 13.92 -16.50
N GLY A 199 6.76 13.22 -16.86
CA GLY A 199 8.11 13.48 -16.34
C GLY A 199 8.34 12.99 -14.91
N GLN A 200 7.41 12.22 -14.35
CA GLN A 200 7.50 11.60 -13.02
C GLN A 200 8.22 10.25 -13.14
N LEU A 201 9.52 10.30 -13.42
CA LEU A 201 10.32 9.12 -13.77
C LEU A 201 10.42 8.12 -12.61
N TRP A 202 10.56 8.61 -11.38
CA TRP A 202 10.55 7.78 -10.17
C TRP A 202 9.24 6.99 -10.01
N ASP A 203 8.08 7.65 -10.08
CA ASP A 203 6.78 6.99 -9.97
C ASP A 203 6.57 6.00 -11.11
N ALA A 204 7.09 6.31 -12.31
CA ALA A 204 7.08 5.39 -13.44
C ALA A 204 7.90 4.12 -13.15
N ALA A 205 9.11 4.26 -12.63
CA ALA A 205 9.98 3.12 -12.27
C ALA A 205 9.31 2.24 -11.21
N LEU A 206 8.75 2.84 -10.15
CA LEU A 206 8.03 2.11 -9.09
C LEU A 206 6.83 1.34 -9.62
N ALA A 207 6.01 1.98 -10.46
CA ALA A 207 4.86 1.33 -11.09
C ALA A 207 5.31 0.15 -11.96
N GLN A 208 6.41 0.29 -12.69
CA GLN A 208 6.96 -0.75 -13.54
C GLN A 208 7.47 -1.97 -12.74
N VAL A 209 8.19 -1.76 -11.63
CA VAL A 209 8.61 -2.85 -10.73
C VAL A 209 7.40 -3.56 -10.12
N ALA A 210 6.38 -2.80 -9.70
CA ALA A 210 5.15 -3.38 -9.19
C ALA A 210 4.44 -4.23 -10.27
N ALA A 211 4.47 -3.79 -11.53
CA ALA A 211 3.97 -4.59 -12.65
C ALA A 211 4.75 -5.89 -12.81
N VAL A 212 6.08 -5.84 -12.80
CA VAL A 212 6.96 -7.04 -12.88
C VAL A 212 6.61 -8.06 -11.81
N ARG A 213 6.42 -7.62 -10.56
CA ARG A 213 6.00 -8.48 -9.44
C ARG A 213 4.69 -9.21 -9.75
N CYS A 214 3.72 -8.48 -10.32
CA CYS A 214 2.45 -9.06 -10.75
C CYS A 214 2.63 -10.05 -11.92
N MET A 215 3.45 -9.70 -12.91
CA MET A 215 3.72 -10.56 -14.06
C MET A 215 4.33 -11.90 -13.62
N LEU A 216 5.36 -11.86 -12.76
CA LEU A 216 6.01 -13.03 -12.20
C LEU A 216 5.04 -13.90 -11.38
N SER A 217 4.22 -13.28 -10.53
CA SER A 217 3.21 -14.01 -9.75
C SER A 217 2.13 -14.69 -10.60
N SER A 218 1.81 -14.12 -11.78
CA SER A 218 0.78 -14.67 -12.67
C SER A 218 1.24 -15.90 -13.45
N GLY A 219 2.53 -16.01 -13.74
CA GLY A 219 3.11 -17.04 -14.63
C GLY A 219 2.61 -16.99 -16.09
N GLN A 220 1.86 -15.94 -16.48
CA GLN A 220 1.17 -15.87 -17.78
C GLN A 220 1.82 -14.90 -18.78
N HIS A 221 2.88 -14.21 -18.38
CA HIS A 221 3.63 -13.29 -19.24
C HIS A 221 4.86 -13.98 -19.82
N GLY A 222 5.23 -13.62 -21.04
CA GLY A 222 6.44 -14.16 -21.66
C GLY A 222 7.68 -13.67 -20.92
N LEU A 223 8.73 -14.49 -20.91
CA LEU A 223 10.04 -14.12 -20.35
C LEU A 223 10.54 -12.77 -20.91
N SER A 224 10.37 -12.57 -22.21
CA SER A 224 10.75 -11.32 -22.90
C SER A 224 10.01 -10.10 -22.34
N ASP A 225 8.73 -10.23 -22.02
CA ASP A 225 7.90 -9.13 -21.52
C ASP A 225 8.37 -8.71 -20.12
N VAL A 226 8.64 -9.70 -19.25
CA VAL A 226 9.12 -9.44 -17.89
C VAL A 226 10.51 -8.80 -17.92
N LEU A 227 11.40 -9.29 -18.80
CA LEU A 227 12.74 -8.74 -18.96
C LEU A 227 12.72 -7.30 -19.46
N GLN A 228 11.91 -7.03 -20.49
CA GLN A 228 11.74 -5.68 -21.00
C GLN A 228 11.24 -4.75 -19.90
N ALA A 229 10.27 -5.19 -19.08
CA ALA A 229 9.74 -4.38 -17.99
C ALA A 229 10.78 -4.08 -16.91
N LEU A 230 11.64 -5.05 -16.56
CA LEU A 230 12.78 -4.85 -15.64
C LEU A 230 13.80 -3.84 -16.20
N GLU A 231 14.15 -3.96 -17.48
CA GLU A 231 15.08 -3.04 -18.13
C GLU A 231 14.51 -1.62 -18.24
N GLU A 232 13.23 -1.47 -18.57
CA GLU A 232 12.54 -0.19 -18.61
C GLU A 232 12.54 0.47 -17.22
N SER A 233 12.24 -0.30 -16.17
CA SER A 233 12.30 0.20 -14.80
C SER A 233 13.70 0.68 -14.41
N ARG A 234 14.74 -0.07 -14.76
CA ARG A 234 16.13 0.31 -14.50
C ARG A 234 16.50 1.60 -15.23
N LYS A 235 16.15 1.71 -16.52
CA LYS A 235 16.40 2.91 -17.33
C LYS A 235 15.70 4.15 -16.76
N LEU A 236 14.46 4.01 -16.30
CA LEU A 236 13.71 5.11 -15.68
C LEU A 236 14.38 5.59 -14.39
N ALA A 237 14.82 4.65 -13.55
CA ALA A 237 15.52 4.96 -12.30
C ALA A 237 16.88 5.61 -12.53
N ASP A 238 17.67 5.09 -13.47
CA ASP A 238 18.99 5.65 -13.81
C ASP A 238 18.88 7.05 -14.45
N ALA A 239 17.78 7.34 -15.13
CA ALA A 239 17.51 8.63 -15.77
C ALA A 239 17.06 9.72 -14.77
N ASP A 240 16.46 9.34 -13.65
CA ASP A 240 15.93 10.29 -12.67
C ASP A 240 17.02 10.85 -11.77
N ARG A 241 17.59 11.99 -12.18
CA ARG A 241 18.61 12.74 -11.41
C ARG A 241 18.03 13.49 -10.20
N SER A 242 16.71 13.58 -10.09
CA SER A 242 16.04 14.32 -9.02
C SER A 242 15.69 13.43 -7.82
N THR A 243 15.66 12.11 -8.01
CA THR A 243 15.33 11.15 -6.97
C THR A 243 16.33 11.19 -5.83
N ASP A 244 15.80 11.19 -4.61
CA ASP A 244 16.56 10.91 -3.42
C ASP A 244 17.21 9.52 -3.53
N ARG A 245 18.54 9.46 -3.58
CA ARG A 245 19.31 8.21 -3.77
C ARG A 245 18.92 7.10 -2.79
N GLY A 246 18.42 7.44 -1.59
CA GLY A 246 17.98 6.42 -0.64
C GLY A 246 16.67 5.72 -1.01
N LEU A 247 15.91 6.23 -1.99
CA LEU A 247 14.75 5.54 -2.54
C LEU A 247 15.15 4.49 -3.60
N LEU A 248 16.33 4.63 -4.20
CA LEU A 248 16.83 3.69 -5.22
C LEU A 248 17.19 2.31 -4.63
N GLY A 249 17.56 2.23 -3.35
CA GLY A 249 17.92 0.98 -2.68
C GLY A 249 16.85 -0.11 -2.77
N PRO A 250 15.61 0.16 -2.30
CA PRO A 250 14.51 -0.80 -2.40
C PRO A 250 14.16 -1.16 -3.85
N LEU A 251 14.25 -0.21 -4.78
CA LEU A 251 13.99 -0.46 -6.20
C LEU A 251 14.99 -1.45 -6.79
N TYR A 252 16.29 -1.23 -6.60
CA TYR A 252 17.31 -2.16 -7.11
C TYR A 252 17.23 -3.53 -6.44
N ASN A 253 16.82 -3.60 -5.16
CA ASN A 253 16.52 -4.87 -4.51
C ASN A 253 15.35 -5.60 -5.20
N ASP A 254 14.26 -4.90 -5.50
CA ASP A 254 13.13 -5.50 -6.22
C ASP A 254 13.50 -5.92 -7.65
N LEU A 255 14.34 -5.14 -8.36
CA LEU A 255 14.90 -5.54 -9.66
C LEU A 255 15.73 -6.83 -9.53
N GLY A 256 16.59 -6.91 -8.51
CA GLY A 256 17.39 -8.10 -8.22
C GLY A 256 16.52 -9.32 -7.96
N MET A 257 15.44 -9.17 -7.19
CA MET A 257 14.45 -10.23 -6.98
C MET A 257 13.77 -10.66 -8.28
N GLY A 258 13.44 -9.71 -9.16
CA GLY A 258 12.89 -10.02 -10.48
C GLY A 258 13.85 -10.85 -11.33
N TYR A 259 15.12 -10.44 -11.43
CA TYR A 259 16.14 -11.21 -12.15
C TYR A 259 16.38 -12.59 -11.51
N PHE A 260 16.37 -12.68 -10.18
CA PHE A 260 16.51 -13.94 -9.46
C PHE A 260 15.38 -14.93 -9.80
N GLN A 261 14.12 -14.46 -9.82
CA GLN A 261 12.97 -15.28 -10.20
C GLN A 261 13.02 -15.75 -11.65
N LEU A 262 13.62 -14.96 -12.54
CA LEU A 262 13.90 -15.33 -13.92
C LEU A 262 15.16 -16.21 -14.09
N GLN A 263 15.82 -16.59 -12.99
CA GLN A 263 17.06 -17.35 -12.96
C GLN A 263 18.24 -16.66 -13.65
N LEU A 264 18.19 -15.34 -13.77
CA LEU A 264 19.27 -14.50 -14.30
C LEU A 264 20.17 -14.04 -13.16
N PHE A 265 20.79 -15.01 -12.49
CA PHE A 265 21.53 -14.79 -11.24
C PHE A 265 22.65 -13.74 -11.33
N PRO A 266 23.44 -13.63 -12.42
CA PRO A 266 24.44 -12.55 -12.54
C PRO A 266 23.81 -11.15 -12.50
N LEU A 267 22.70 -10.93 -13.21
CA LEU A 267 21.98 -9.65 -13.19
C LEU A 267 21.33 -9.38 -11.82
N ALA A 268 20.87 -10.43 -11.13
CA ALA A 268 20.37 -10.33 -9.77
C ALA A 268 21.48 -9.84 -8.82
N VAL A 269 22.66 -10.45 -8.87
CA VAL A 269 23.84 -10.02 -8.08
C VAL A 269 24.19 -8.56 -8.37
N GLU A 270 24.26 -8.16 -9.65
CA GLU A 270 24.53 -6.77 -10.02
C GLU A 270 23.53 -5.79 -9.38
N ALA A 271 22.23 -6.10 -9.48
CA ALA A 271 21.18 -5.25 -8.93
C ALA A 271 21.23 -5.20 -7.39
N PHE A 272 21.44 -6.33 -6.71
CA PHE A 272 21.59 -6.34 -5.25
C PHE A 272 22.85 -5.59 -4.77
N LEU A 273 23.96 -5.70 -5.49
CA LEU A 273 25.18 -4.94 -5.19
C LEU A 273 24.98 -3.43 -5.41
N GLN A 274 24.15 -3.03 -6.37
CA GLN A 274 23.73 -1.62 -6.53
C GLN A 274 22.83 -1.15 -5.38
N ALA A 275 21.92 -2.01 -4.90
CA ALA A 275 21.02 -1.70 -3.78
C ALA A 275 21.76 -1.51 -2.45
N LEU A 276 22.76 -2.35 -2.17
CA LEU A 276 23.43 -2.42 -0.86
C LEU A 276 23.98 -1.08 -0.33
N PRO A 277 24.74 -0.27 -1.10
CA PRO A 277 25.24 1.03 -0.62
C PRO A 277 24.14 2.11 -0.51
N LEU A 278 22.94 1.85 -1.01
CA LEU A 278 21.81 2.79 -1.00
C LEU A 278 20.84 2.53 0.16
N CYS A 279 21.02 1.42 0.88
CA CYS A 279 20.20 1.06 2.02
C CYS A 279 20.29 2.09 3.14
N ARG A 280 19.14 2.52 3.67
CA ARG A 280 19.08 3.53 4.74
C ARG A 280 18.95 2.92 6.13
N GLN A 281 18.33 1.75 6.20
CA GLN A 281 18.01 1.10 7.45
C GLN A 281 18.73 -0.24 7.56
N PRO A 282 19.16 -0.64 8.77
CA PRO A 282 19.82 -1.93 8.96
C PRO A 282 18.99 -3.13 8.48
N ALA A 283 17.65 -3.06 8.62
CA ALA A 283 16.74 -4.09 8.15
C ALA A 283 16.70 -4.21 6.61
N GLU A 284 16.77 -3.08 5.91
CA GLU A 284 16.85 -3.05 4.45
C GLU A 284 18.18 -3.66 3.98
N GLN A 285 19.28 -3.25 4.62
CA GLN A 285 20.61 -3.79 4.34
C GLN A 285 20.67 -5.31 4.59
N ALA A 286 20.09 -5.80 5.69
CA ALA A 286 20.02 -7.22 6.00
C ALA A 286 19.29 -8.02 4.90
N THR A 287 18.20 -7.45 4.37
CA THR A 287 17.41 -8.06 3.28
C THR A 287 18.23 -8.19 2.00
N VAL A 288 18.93 -7.13 1.59
CA VAL A 288 19.80 -7.18 0.40
C VAL A 288 20.93 -8.18 0.58
N LEU A 289 21.55 -8.24 1.77
CA LEU A 289 22.61 -9.20 2.08
C LEU A 289 22.11 -10.65 2.05
N GLN A 290 20.92 -10.91 2.60
CA GLN A 290 20.31 -12.24 2.55
C GLN A 290 20.04 -12.68 1.09
N ASN A 291 19.53 -11.76 0.27
CA ASN A 291 19.28 -12.00 -1.15
C ASN A 291 20.57 -12.28 -1.94
N LEU A 292 21.65 -11.55 -1.67
CA LEU A 292 22.98 -11.83 -2.21
C LEU A 292 23.46 -13.23 -1.79
N GLY A 293 23.38 -13.55 -0.50
CA GLY A 293 23.77 -14.85 0.02
C GLY A 293 22.99 -16.00 -0.64
N MET A 294 21.68 -15.83 -0.83
CA MET A 294 20.84 -16.81 -1.54
C MET A 294 21.29 -16.97 -3.00
N THR A 295 21.56 -15.87 -3.69
CA THR A 295 21.96 -15.88 -5.10
C THR A 295 23.32 -16.54 -5.30
N TYR A 296 24.30 -16.24 -4.43
CA TYR A 296 25.61 -16.89 -4.47
C TYR A 296 25.54 -18.39 -4.12
N ASN A 297 24.66 -18.80 -3.20
CA ASN A 297 24.39 -20.23 -2.95
C ASN A 297 23.91 -20.95 -4.21
N VAL A 298 22.99 -20.34 -4.98
CA VAL A 298 22.48 -20.93 -6.23
C VAL A 298 23.57 -20.99 -7.31
N LEU A 299 24.47 -20.00 -7.35
CA LEU A 299 25.62 -19.97 -8.25
C LEU A 299 26.73 -20.96 -7.86
N GLY A 300 26.69 -21.55 -6.67
CA GLY A 300 27.73 -22.43 -6.14
C GLY A 300 28.93 -21.70 -5.53
N ASN A 301 28.85 -20.37 -5.38
CA ASN A 301 29.88 -19.52 -4.79
C ASN A 301 29.68 -19.46 -3.27
N TYR A 302 29.97 -20.58 -2.60
CA TYR A 302 29.59 -20.77 -1.20
C TYR A 302 30.39 -19.91 -0.21
N GLN A 303 31.60 -19.48 -0.56
CA GLN A 303 32.41 -18.60 0.29
C GLN A 303 31.77 -17.22 0.41
N GLU A 304 31.40 -16.62 -0.72
CA GLU A 304 30.69 -15.34 -0.75
C GLU A 304 29.32 -15.46 -0.08
N ALA A 305 28.59 -16.56 -0.35
CA ALA A 305 27.29 -16.79 0.28
C ALA A 305 27.38 -16.86 1.81
N GLN A 306 28.39 -17.54 2.35
CA GLN A 306 28.67 -17.61 3.78
C GLN A 306 28.85 -16.21 4.38
N GLU A 307 29.68 -15.36 3.76
CA GLU A 307 29.90 -14.00 4.25
C GLU A 307 28.62 -13.15 4.28
N PHE A 308 27.83 -13.22 3.21
CA PHE A 308 26.61 -12.44 3.09
C PHE A 308 25.52 -12.91 4.06
N HIS A 309 25.29 -14.21 4.19
CA HIS A 309 24.35 -14.76 5.17
C HIS A 309 24.74 -14.45 6.61
N GLN A 310 26.03 -14.52 6.94
CA GLN A 310 26.50 -14.18 8.29
C GLN A 310 26.26 -12.70 8.62
N LYS A 311 26.54 -11.79 7.68
CA LYS A 311 26.27 -10.35 7.86
C LYS A 311 24.76 -10.10 8.01
N ALA A 312 23.93 -10.76 7.19
CA ALA A 312 22.47 -10.65 7.29
C ALA A 312 21.93 -11.15 8.64
N ALA A 313 22.35 -12.33 9.10
CA ALA A 313 21.92 -12.90 10.39
C ALA A 313 22.30 -12.00 11.58
N ASN A 314 23.46 -11.35 11.54
CA ASN A 314 23.90 -10.42 12.57
C ASN A 314 23.04 -9.15 12.60
N LEU A 315 22.74 -8.58 11.44
CA LEU A 315 21.89 -7.39 11.33
C LEU A 315 20.43 -7.68 11.70
N TYR A 316 19.86 -8.78 11.23
CA TYR A 316 18.50 -9.18 11.63
C TYR A 316 18.39 -9.39 13.14
N GLY A 317 19.44 -9.96 13.76
CA GLY A 317 19.53 -10.06 15.21
C GLY A 317 19.54 -8.69 15.92
N SER A 318 20.27 -7.71 15.39
CA SER A 318 20.37 -6.38 16.02
C SER A 318 19.08 -5.56 15.91
N VAL A 319 18.26 -5.80 14.88
CA VAL A 319 16.94 -5.16 14.71
C VAL A 319 15.76 -5.98 15.25
N GLY A 320 16.02 -7.14 15.84
CA GLY A 320 14.97 -8.00 16.44
C GLY A 320 14.09 -8.74 15.43
N GLN A 321 14.55 -8.91 14.18
CA GLN A 321 13.85 -9.64 13.11
C GLN A 321 14.22 -11.14 13.16
N ARG A 322 13.59 -11.84 14.11
CA ARG A 322 13.99 -13.21 14.48
C ARG A 322 13.71 -14.25 13.39
N LEU A 323 12.64 -14.07 12.62
CA LEU A 323 12.26 -14.99 11.55
C LEU A 323 13.30 -14.97 10.43
N GLU A 324 13.61 -13.77 9.95
CA GLU A 324 14.57 -13.51 8.88
C GLU A 324 15.99 -13.88 9.32
N GLN A 325 16.34 -13.65 10.58
CA GLN A 325 17.59 -14.12 11.17
C GLN A 325 17.72 -15.66 11.06
N GLY A 326 16.65 -16.41 11.37
CA GLY A 326 16.63 -17.86 11.25
C GLY A 326 16.86 -18.32 9.80
N GLN A 327 16.20 -17.66 8.84
CA GLN A 327 16.36 -17.94 7.41
C GLN A 327 17.80 -17.68 6.93
N SER A 328 18.44 -16.60 7.39
CA SER A 328 19.85 -16.35 7.11
C SER A 328 20.78 -17.40 7.74
N PHE A 329 20.49 -17.87 8.95
CA PHE A 329 21.24 -18.98 9.54
C PHE A 329 21.07 -20.30 8.77
N SER A 330 19.88 -20.61 8.25
CA SER A 330 19.70 -21.76 7.35
C SER A 330 20.49 -21.61 6.06
N GLY A 331 20.50 -20.42 5.46
CA GLY A 331 21.30 -20.12 4.26
C GLY A 331 22.80 -20.27 4.50
N LEU A 332 23.29 -19.76 5.64
CA LEU A 332 24.66 -19.91 6.11
C LEU A 332 25.04 -21.38 6.33
N ALA A 333 24.17 -22.13 7.01
CA ALA A 333 24.37 -23.55 7.29
C ALA A 333 24.50 -24.38 6.00
N PHE A 334 23.68 -24.06 5.00
CA PHE A 334 23.79 -24.67 3.68
C PHE A 334 25.15 -24.36 3.04
N SER A 335 25.57 -23.09 3.01
CA SER A 335 26.88 -22.69 2.44
C SER A 335 28.03 -23.43 3.13
N LEU A 336 28.04 -23.48 4.46
CA LEU A 336 29.06 -24.18 5.26
C LEU A 336 29.08 -25.68 4.98
N SER A 337 27.92 -26.31 4.85
CA SER A 337 27.83 -27.74 4.50
C SER A 337 28.42 -28.02 3.12
N GLN A 338 28.20 -27.12 2.15
CA GLN A 338 28.76 -27.26 0.80
C GLN A 338 30.28 -27.02 0.77
N LEU A 339 30.81 -26.25 1.71
CA LEU A 339 32.25 -26.05 1.93
C LEU A 339 32.90 -27.19 2.74
N GLY A 340 32.11 -28.15 3.25
CA GLY A 340 32.61 -29.28 4.04
C GLY A 340 32.76 -29.00 5.54
N ASP A 341 32.44 -27.79 6.01
CA ASP A 341 32.43 -27.48 7.44
C ASP A 341 31.09 -27.90 8.08
N HIS A 342 30.90 -29.21 8.18
CA HIS A 342 29.66 -29.80 8.69
C HIS A 342 29.40 -29.49 10.17
N ARG A 343 30.44 -29.15 10.94
CA ARG A 343 30.29 -28.77 12.35
C ARG A 343 29.77 -27.33 12.47
N ALA A 344 30.33 -26.38 11.74
CA ALA A 344 29.79 -25.02 11.72
C ALA A 344 28.39 -24.97 11.07
N ALA A 345 28.14 -25.83 10.07
CA ALA A 345 26.80 -25.99 9.48
C ALA A 345 25.79 -26.48 10.52
N TRP A 346 26.15 -27.48 11.32
CA TRP A 346 25.32 -27.97 12.42
C TRP A 346 24.95 -26.86 13.42
N ASP A 347 25.94 -26.10 13.90
CA ASP A 347 25.72 -25.00 14.84
C ASP A 347 24.80 -23.92 14.24
N SER A 348 24.98 -23.60 12.95
CA SER A 348 24.12 -22.66 12.22
C SER A 348 22.69 -23.19 12.06
N TYR A 349 22.49 -24.48 11.77
CA TYR A 349 21.15 -25.06 11.73
C TYR A 349 20.47 -25.09 13.11
N LEU A 350 21.21 -25.24 14.22
CA LEU A 350 20.66 -25.11 15.57
C LEU A 350 20.15 -23.68 15.83
N HIS A 351 20.91 -22.66 15.42
CA HIS A 351 20.46 -21.27 15.50
C HIS A 351 19.20 -21.01 14.67
N ALA A 352 19.14 -21.58 13.45
CA ALA A 352 17.96 -21.49 12.60
C ALA A 352 16.73 -22.17 13.23
N LEU A 353 16.90 -23.38 13.77
CA LEU A 353 15.84 -24.12 14.45
C LEU A 353 15.29 -23.33 15.64
N GLN A 354 16.18 -22.76 16.47
CA GLN A 354 15.77 -21.94 17.61
C GLN A 354 14.97 -20.72 17.15
N ALA A 355 15.43 -19.98 16.12
CA ALA A 355 14.69 -18.83 15.59
C ALA A 355 13.31 -19.22 15.04
N ALA A 356 13.22 -20.35 14.35
CA ALA A 356 11.96 -20.87 13.83
C ALA A 356 11.00 -21.33 14.94
N GLN A 357 11.52 -21.82 16.06
CA GLN A 357 10.72 -22.11 17.27
C GLN A 357 10.23 -20.83 17.95
N ASP A 358 11.11 -19.84 18.12
CA ASP A 358 10.80 -18.55 18.74
C ASP A 358 9.68 -17.80 17.98
N THR A 359 9.58 -18.01 16.67
CA THR A 359 8.64 -17.32 15.76
C THR A 359 7.44 -18.17 15.36
N GLY A 360 7.40 -19.46 15.74
CA GLY A 360 6.37 -20.39 15.29
C GLY A 360 6.42 -20.74 13.80
N ASP A 361 7.54 -20.49 13.12
CA ASP A 361 7.74 -20.87 11.72
C ASP A 361 7.90 -22.40 11.58
N MET A 362 6.77 -23.08 11.40
CA MET A 362 6.75 -24.53 11.21
C MET A 362 7.57 -24.99 10.02
N LYS A 363 7.66 -24.18 8.95
CA LYS A 363 8.43 -24.52 7.77
C LYS A 363 9.92 -24.45 8.06
N GLY A 364 10.38 -23.36 8.66
CA GLY A 364 11.75 -23.18 9.11
C GLY A 364 12.19 -24.28 10.08
N GLN A 365 11.30 -24.72 10.98
CA GLN A 365 11.61 -25.80 11.92
C GLN A 365 11.91 -27.13 11.22
N TRP A 366 11.03 -27.61 10.34
CA TRP A 366 11.27 -28.89 9.68
C TRP A 366 12.47 -28.84 8.72
N GLN A 367 12.70 -27.71 8.06
CA GLN A 367 13.87 -27.49 7.19
C GLN A 367 15.18 -27.50 7.99
N ALA A 368 15.21 -26.83 9.15
CA ALA A 368 16.37 -26.85 10.02
C ALA A 368 16.64 -28.26 10.59
N CYS A 369 15.60 -29.01 10.96
CA CYS A 369 15.73 -30.41 11.36
C CYS A 369 16.25 -31.29 10.22
N GLU A 370 15.81 -31.09 8.98
CA GLU A 370 16.37 -31.80 7.82
C GLU A 370 17.87 -31.51 7.65
N GLY A 371 18.28 -30.25 7.80
CA GLY A 371 19.66 -29.81 7.75
C GLY A 371 20.53 -30.41 8.86
N LEU A 372 20.03 -30.41 10.10
CA LEU A 372 20.68 -31.08 11.23
C LEU A 372 20.83 -32.57 10.98
N GLY A 373 19.77 -33.24 10.51
CA GLY A 373 19.83 -34.66 10.18
C GLY A 373 20.94 -34.99 9.17
N ALA A 374 21.08 -34.16 8.14
CA ALA A 374 22.13 -34.30 7.13
C ALA A 374 23.53 -34.05 7.70
N ALA A 375 23.71 -32.98 8.47
CA ALA A 375 25.00 -32.67 9.10
C ALA A 375 25.42 -33.76 10.10
N ALA A 376 24.50 -34.28 10.93
CA ALA A 376 24.79 -35.40 11.82
C ALA A 376 25.17 -36.68 11.07
N ALA A 377 24.47 -37.01 9.97
CA ALA A 377 24.79 -38.18 9.17
C ALA A 377 26.23 -38.10 8.61
N THR A 378 26.62 -36.93 8.09
CA THR A 378 27.99 -36.71 7.58
C THR A 378 29.04 -36.73 8.68
N LEU A 379 28.71 -36.26 9.89
CA LEU A 379 29.58 -36.33 11.06
C LEU A 379 29.62 -37.72 11.72
N GLY A 380 28.90 -38.71 11.19
CA GLY A 380 28.82 -40.07 11.75
C GLY A 380 27.97 -40.18 13.02
N GLN A 381 27.19 -39.15 13.35
CA GLN A 381 26.31 -39.09 14.52
C GLN A 381 24.93 -39.67 14.18
N HIS A 382 24.89 -40.95 13.84
CA HIS A 382 23.71 -41.60 13.26
C HIS A 382 22.44 -41.53 14.14
N ASP A 383 22.57 -41.69 15.45
CA ASP A 383 21.43 -41.55 16.38
C ASP A 383 20.77 -40.17 16.29
N GLN A 384 21.59 -39.13 16.18
CA GLN A 384 21.11 -37.75 16.06
C GLN A 384 20.49 -37.51 14.68
N ALA A 385 21.10 -38.07 13.62
CA ALA A 385 20.53 -38.00 12.27
C ALA A 385 19.11 -38.59 12.23
N LEU A 386 18.93 -39.78 12.80
CA LEU A 386 17.63 -40.45 12.91
C LEU A 386 16.62 -39.60 13.71
N LYS A 387 17.04 -39.02 14.84
CA LYS A 387 16.19 -38.14 15.66
C LYS A 387 15.69 -36.95 14.85
N TYR A 388 16.58 -36.23 14.18
CA TYR A 388 16.22 -35.01 13.47
C TYR A 388 15.41 -35.27 12.19
N TYR A 389 15.70 -36.34 11.44
CA TYR A 389 14.85 -36.70 10.31
C TYR A 389 13.43 -37.12 10.72
N LYS A 390 13.28 -37.84 11.84
CA LYS A 390 11.95 -38.14 12.41
C LYS A 390 11.21 -36.86 12.82
N GLN A 391 11.92 -35.92 13.44
CA GLN A 391 11.34 -34.63 13.83
C GLN A 391 10.89 -33.82 12.61
N ALA A 392 11.72 -33.73 11.56
CA ALA A 392 11.36 -33.06 10.31
C ALA A 392 10.10 -33.67 9.68
N LEU A 393 10.01 -35.01 9.61
CA LEU A 393 8.84 -35.73 9.08
C LEU A 393 7.56 -35.45 9.88
N ALA A 394 7.66 -35.39 11.21
CA ALA A 394 6.52 -35.12 12.06
C ALA A 394 5.98 -33.69 11.86
N GLN A 395 6.85 -32.74 11.51
CA GLN A 395 6.52 -31.32 11.34
C GLN A 395 6.12 -30.94 9.91
N CYS A 396 6.45 -31.74 8.89
CA CYS A 396 6.13 -31.45 7.49
C CYS A 396 4.78 -32.03 7.01
N GLN A 397 3.82 -32.30 7.90
CA GLN A 397 2.57 -33.02 7.55
C GLN A 397 1.70 -32.29 6.52
N HIS A 398 1.75 -30.96 6.49
CA HIS A 398 1.00 -30.11 5.57
C HIS A 398 1.77 -29.74 4.29
N GLU A 399 3.00 -30.24 4.13
CA GLU A 399 3.82 -30.00 2.94
C GLU A 399 3.45 -30.95 1.78
N PRO A 400 3.82 -30.62 0.53
CA PRO A 400 3.64 -31.51 -0.61
C PRO A 400 4.24 -32.89 -0.38
N GLY A 401 3.62 -33.93 -0.96
CA GLY A 401 4.07 -35.33 -0.81
C GLY A 401 5.55 -35.55 -1.14
N SER A 402 6.08 -34.81 -2.11
CA SER A 402 7.50 -34.87 -2.50
C SER A 402 8.48 -34.49 -1.38
N VAL A 403 8.10 -33.56 -0.49
CA VAL A 403 8.91 -33.20 0.69
C VAL A 403 8.97 -34.38 1.65
N ARG A 404 7.81 -35.00 1.91
CA ARG A 404 7.71 -36.16 2.80
C ARG A 404 8.47 -37.35 2.24
N GLU A 405 8.33 -37.65 0.95
CA GLU A 405 9.05 -38.73 0.27
C GLU A 405 10.57 -38.54 0.36
N ARG A 406 11.07 -37.32 0.12
CA ARG A 406 12.48 -36.98 0.28
C ARG A 406 12.97 -37.24 1.70
N LEU A 407 12.23 -36.79 2.70
CA LEU A 407 12.60 -36.96 4.11
C LEU A 407 12.55 -38.43 4.55
N VAL A 408 11.58 -39.21 4.04
CA VAL A 408 11.53 -40.66 4.25
C VAL A 408 12.76 -41.34 3.65
N ALA A 409 13.14 -40.98 2.42
CA ALA A 409 14.34 -41.54 1.78
C ALA A 409 15.60 -41.26 2.61
N LYS A 410 15.80 -40.01 3.04
CA LYS A 410 16.91 -39.63 3.92
C LYS A 410 16.92 -40.40 5.25
N LEU A 411 15.75 -40.58 5.87
CA LEU A 411 15.61 -41.36 7.09
C LEU A 411 15.96 -42.83 6.87
N VAL A 412 15.48 -43.44 5.78
CA VAL A 412 15.75 -44.84 5.43
C VAL A 412 17.25 -45.07 5.19
N ASP A 413 17.91 -44.15 4.49
CA ASP A 413 19.35 -44.26 4.25
C ASP A 413 20.15 -44.13 5.55
N ALA A 414 19.79 -43.18 6.42
CA ALA A 414 20.39 -43.07 7.76
C ALA A 414 20.16 -44.31 8.64
N MET A 415 19.00 -44.97 8.52
CA MET A 415 18.73 -46.23 9.24
C MET A 415 19.59 -47.37 8.72
N ARG A 416 19.79 -47.45 7.40
CA ARG A 416 20.65 -48.48 6.79
C ARG A 416 22.10 -48.31 7.23
N THR A 417 22.62 -47.07 7.21
CA THR A 417 24.00 -46.80 7.65
C THR A 417 24.19 -47.09 9.14
N PHE A 418 23.20 -46.78 9.97
CA PHE A 418 23.25 -47.11 11.39
C PHE A 418 23.32 -48.63 11.62
N LEU A 419 22.42 -49.39 10.99
CA LEU A 419 22.36 -50.84 11.15
C LEU A 419 23.60 -51.57 10.61
N THR A 420 24.20 -51.08 9.54
CA THR A 420 25.47 -51.66 9.04
C THR A 420 26.61 -51.41 10.01
N GLN A 421 26.70 -50.23 10.62
CA GLN A 421 27.71 -49.94 11.63
C GLN A 421 27.53 -50.75 12.91
N GLU A 422 26.30 -50.90 13.42
CA GLU A 422 26.03 -51.76 14.58
C GLU A 422 26.42 -53.21 14.30
N ARG A 423 26.08 -53.74 13.12
CA ARG A 423 26.46 -55.10 12.73
C ARG A 423 27.98 -55.29 12.65
N LEU A 424 28.70 -54.30 12.12
CA LEU A 424 30.17 -54.32 12.09
C LEU A 424 30.76 -54.26 13.50
N ALA A 425 30.23 -53.41 14.37
CA ALA A 425 30.67 -53.32 15.77
C ALA A 425 30.44 -54.63 16.53
N GLN A 426 29.27 -55.26 16.37
CA GLN A 426 28.96 -56.56 16.97
C GLN A 426 29.83 -57.69 16.44
N ALA A 427 30.13 -57.70 15.14
CA ALA A 427 31.03 -58.68 14.53
C ALA A 427 32.46 -58.57 15.06
N HIS A 428 32.96 -57.35 15.32
CA HIS A 428 34.28 -57.16 15.91
C HIS A 428 34.37 -57.61 17.38
N ILE A 429 33.28 -57.50 18.15
CA ILE A 429 33.23 -57.97 19.54
C ILE A 429 33.25 -59.50 19.62
N LEU A 430 32.73 -60.21 18.61
CA LEU A 430 32.71 -61.68 18.56
C LEU A 430 34.04 -62.31 18.09
N VAL A 431 35.01 -61.51 17.62
CA VAL A 431 36.29 -61.98 17.07
C VAL A 431 37.48 -61.69 18.03
N ILE A 432 37.24 -61.02 19.15
CA ILE A 432 38.18 -60.80 20.26
C ILE A 432 37.83 -61.76 21.39
#